data_AF-A0A835R2J9-F1
#
_entry.id   AF-A0A835R2J9-F1
#
_cell.length_a   1.000
_cell.length_b   1.000
_cell.length_c   1.000
_cell.angle_alpha   90.00
_cell.angle_beta   90.00
_cell.angle_gamma   90.00
#
_symmetry.space_group_name_H-M   'P 1'
#
loop_
_entity.id
_entity.type
_entity.pdbx_description
1 polymer ?
#
loop_
_entity_poly.entity_id
_entity_poly.type
_entity_poly.pdbx_seq_one_letter_code
_entity_poly.pdbx_strand_id
1 'polypeptide(L)' 'MSKIELKTAPADFRFPTTNQSRHCFTRYIEYHRCIAAKGDNSDGSADCEKFARYYRSLCPEEWVERWNEQRENGTFPGPL' A
#
# COMPACT_ATOMS: atom_id res chain seq x y z
N MET A 1 4.68 13.01 26.63
CA MET A 1 4.57 13.34 25.19
C MET A 1 5.20 12.19 24.42
N SER A 2 4.43 11.50 23.58
CA SER A 2 4.95 10.44 22.71
C SER A 2 5.94 11.04 21.71
N LYS A 3 7.09 10.40 21.54
CA LYS A 3 8.14 10.83 20.61
C LYS A 3 7.64 10.60 19.17
N ILE A 4 7.45 11.67 18.40
CA ILE A 4 7.07 11.58 16.99
C ILE A 4 8.31 11.12 16.20
N GLU A 5 8.23 9.94 15.58
CA GLU A 5 9.27 9.47 14.66
C GLU A 5 8.94 9.85 13.22
N LEU A 6 9.71 10.80 12.66
CA LEU A 6 9.61 11.20 11.26
C LEU A 6 10.22 10.13 10.35
N LYS A 7 9.37 9.24 9.81
CA LYS A 7 9.76 8.15 8.90
C LYS A 7 8.79 8.10 7.71
N THR A 8 9.31 7.80 6.52
CA THR A 8 8.55 7.63 5.27
C THR A 8 8.94 6.32 4.56
N ALA A 9 8.34 6.03 3.42
CA ALA A 9 8.66 4.87 2.60
C ALA A 9 10.15 4.86 2.19
N PRO A 10 10.86 3.72 2.32
CA PRO A 10 12.25 3.63 1.90
C PRO A 10 12.40 3.66 0.37
N ALA A 11 13.61 3.97 -0.10
CA ALA A 11 13.94 3.83 -1.51
C ALA A 11 13.88 2.36 -1.94
N ASP A 12 13.20 2.07 -3.05
CA ASP A 12 13.09 0.74 -3.62
C ASP A 12 13.86 0.69 -4.94
N PHE A 13 14.92 -0.12 -4.99
CA PHE A 13 15.79 -0.25 -6.17
C PHE A 13 15.07 -0.83 -7.40
N ARG A 14 13.88 -1.44 -7.24
CA ARG A 14 13.02 -1.86 -8.35
C ARG A 14 12.44 -0.67 -9.12
N PHE A 15 12.38 0.51 -8.50
CA PHE A 15 11.79 1.74 -9.07
C PHE A 15 12.77 2.93 -9.02
N PRO A 16 13.90 2.87 -9.76
CA PRO A 16 14.96 3.88 -9.69
C PRO A 16 14.64 5.17 -10.48
N THR A 17 13.58 5.18 -11.27
CA THR A 17 13.23 6.31 -12.15
C THR A 17 12.37 7.35 -11.41
N THR A 18 12.31 8.56 -11.96
CA THR A 18 11.45 9.62 -11.41
C THR A 18 9.96 9.27 -11.43
N ASN A 19 9.52 8.38 -12.32
CA ASN A 19 8.11 7.96 -12.38
C ASN A 19 7.80 6.92 -11.30
N GLN A 20 7.28 7.39 -10.16
CA GLN A 20 6.92 6.56 -9.01
C GLN A 20 5.50 5.96 -9.08
N SER A 21 4.78 6.12 -10.20
CA SER A 21 3.39 5.63 -10.33
C SER A 21 3.31 4.10 -10.16
N ARG A 22 4.27 3.36 -10.74
CA ARG A 22 4.35 1.90 -10.56
C ARG A 22 4.74 1.53 -9.14
N HIS A 23 5.59 2.30 -8.48
CA HIS A 23 5.96 2.05 -7.09
C HIS A 23 4.73 2.16 -6.17
N CYS A 24 3.96 3.23 -6.30
CA CYS A 24 2.69 3.41 -5.59
C CYS A 24 1.75 2.21 -5.83
N PHE A 25 1.49 1.87 -7.09
CA PHE A 25 0.57 0.78 -7.45
C PHE A 25 1.03 -0.58 -6.90
N THR A 26 2.33 -0.88 -6.98
CA THR A 26 2.89 -2.12 -6.42
C THR A 26 2.72 -2.18 -4.90
N ARG A 27 2.97 -1.09 -4.16
CA ARG A 27 2.78 -1.07 -2.70
C ARG A 27 1.31 -1.24 -2.30
N TYR A 28 0.39 -0.65 -3.05
CA TYR A 28 -1.05 -0.83 -2.83
C TYR A 28 -1.47 -2.30 -3.00
N ILE A 29 -1.01 -2.96 -4.07
CA ILE A 29 -1.27 -4.40 -4.30
C ILE A 29 -0.61 -5.27 -3.23
N GLU A 30 0.65 -5.01 -2.88
CA GLU A 30 1.38 -5.76 -1.84
C GLU A 30 0.62 -5.75 -0.51
N TYR A 31 0.06 -4.61 -0.12
CA TYR A 31 -0.78 -4.50 1.08
C TYR A 31 -2.03 -5.39 0.99
N HIS A 32 -2.80 -5.27 -0.09
CA HIS A 32 -4.06 -5.99 -0.20
C HIS A 32 -3.88 -7.50 -0.38
N ARG A 33 -2.82 -7.94 -1.08
CA ARG A 33 -2.42 -9.35 -1.13
C ARG A 33 -1.99 -9.88 0.24
N CYS A 34 -1.27 -9.07 1.00
CA CYS A 34 -0.84 -9.45 2.35
C CYS A 34 -2.06 -9.67 3.27
N ILE A 35 -3.03 -8.77 3.23
CA ILE A 35 -4.29 -8.90 3.98
C ILE A 35 -5.09 -10.13 3.51
N ALA A 36 -5.22 -10.33 2.19
CA ALA A 36 -5.94 -11.49 1.64
C ALA A 36 -5.29 -12.83 2.01
N ALA A 37 -3.95 -12.90 2.02
CA ALA A 37 -3.21 -14.13 2.31
C ALA A 37 -3.15 -14.48 3.81
N LYS A 38 -3.02 -13.48 4.69
CA LYS A 38 -2.86 -13.71 6.13
C LYS A 38 -4.19 -13.79 6.89
N GLY A 39 -5.28 -13.24 6.35
CA GLY A 39 -6.58 -13.16 7.03
C GLY A 39 -6.54 -12.24 8.27
N ASP A 40 -7.71 -11.93 8.84
CA ASP A 40 -7.90 -11.02 10.00
C ASP A 40 -7.27 -11.48 11.33
N ASN A 41 -6.35 -12.45 11.30
CA ASN A 41 -5.62 -12.85 12.49
C ASN A 41 -4.62 -11.74 12.85
N SER A 42 -4.75 -11.22 14.07
CA SER A 42 -4.08 -10.04 14.62
C SER A 42 -2.57 -9.94 14.33
N ASP A 43 -1.86 -11.07 14.29
CA ASP A 43 -0.41 -11.14 14.02
C ASP A 43 -0.03 -10.87 12.55
N GLY A 44 -0.96 -11.11 11.61
CA GLY A 44 -0.76 -10.80 10.19
C GLY A 44 -0.87 -9.31 9.88
N SER A 45 -1.68 -8.58 10.65
CA SER A 45 -1.98 -7.16 10.40
C SER A 45 -0.76 -6.26 10.58
N ALA A 46 0.04 -6.49 11.62
CA ALA A 46 1.25 -5.70 11.92
C ALA A 46 2.28 -5.79 10.79
N ASP A 47 2.37 -6.97 10.17
CA ASP A 47 3.26 -7.23 9.05
C ASP A 47 2.79 -6.57 7.75
N CYS A 48 1.47 -6.46 7.55
CA CYS A 48 0.89 -5.79 6.40
C CYS A 48 0.85 -4.26 6.60
N GLU A 49 0.81 -3.77 7.84
CA GLU A 49 0.73 -2.36 8.18
C GLU A 49 1.92 -1.55 7.62
N LYS A 50 3.10 -2.16 7.51
CA LYS A 50 4.26 -1.54 6.85
C LYS A 50 3.94 -1.15 5.40
N PHE A 51 3.26 -2.03 4.65
CA PHE A 51 2.83 -1.74 3.28
C PHE A 51 1.73 -0.68 3.25
N ALA A 52 0.85 -0.67 4.25
CA ALA A 52 -0.16 0.38 4.41
C ALA A 52 0.46 1.77 4.55
N ARG A 53 1.49 1.89 5.39
CA ARG A 53 2.24 3.13 5.55
C ARG A 53 2.94 3.56 4.25
N TYR A 54 3.49 2.62 3.50
CA TYR A 54 4.23 2.92 2.27
C TYR A 54 3.33 3.41 1.15
N TYR A 55 2.23 2.72 0.83
CA TYR A 55 1.35 3.21 -0.25
C TYR A 55 0.69 4.54 0.13
N ARG A 56 0.32 4.77 1.39
CA ARG A 56 -0.21 6.07 1.85
C ARG A 56 0.80 7.22 1.73
N SER A 57 2.09 6.92 1.80
CA SER A 57 3.16 7.92 1.67
C SER A 57 3.53 8.19 0.21
N LEU A 58 3.25 7.26 -0.70
CA LEU A 58 3.66 7.33 -2.12
C LEU A 58 2.51 7.69 -3.06
N CYS A 59 1.30 7.24 -2.75
CA CYS A 59 0.13 7.38 -3.62
C CYS A 59 -0.63 8.67 -3.32
N PRO A 60 -1.11 9.39 -4.35
CA PRO A 60 -2.15 10.39 -4.18
C PRO A 60 -3.41 9.76 -3.57
N GLU A 61 -4.06 10.49 -2.66
CA GLU A 61 -5.27 10.02 -1.97
C GLU A 61 -6.39 9.69 -2.95
N GLU A 62 -6.62 10.54 -3.96
CA GLU A 62 -7.59 10.33 -5.03
C GLU A 62 -7.41 8.97 -5.76
N TRP A 63 -6.17 8.53 -5.96
CA TRP A 63 -5.91 7.25 -6.62
C TRP A 63 -6.30 6.08 -5.73
N VAL A 64 -5.99 6.18 -4.43
CA VAL A 64 -6.31 5.16 -3.43
C VAL A 64 -7.82 5.04 -3.28
N GLU A 65 -8.54 6.16 -3.16
CA GLU A 65 -10.00 6.18 -3.08
C GLU A 65 -10.64 5.51 -4.29
N ARG A 66 -10.25 5.92 -5.50
CA ARG A 66 -10.77 5.32 -6.74
C ARG A 66 -10.48 3.82 -6.82
N TRP A 67 -9.31 3.36 -6.40
CA TRP A 67 -8.99 1.93 -6.39
C TRP A 67 -9.79 1.18 -5.32
N ASN A 68 -10.06 1.79 -4.17
CA ASN A 68 -10.92 1.20 -3.14
C ASN A 68 -12.35 1.01 -3.67
N GLU A 69 -12.92 2.04 -4.30
CA GLU A 69 -14.25 1.94 -4.94
C GLU A 69 -14.29 0.85 -6.02
N GLN A 70 -13.26 0.78 -6.88
CA GLN A 70 -13.16 -0.26 -7.90
C GLN A 70 -13.08 -1.67 -7.28
N ARG A 71 -12.42 -1.83 -6.14
CA ARG A 71 -12.33 -3.11 -5.44
C ARG A 71 -13.64 -3.51 -4.80
N GLU A 72 -14.34 -2.57 -4.16
CA GLU A 72 -15.67 -2.80 -3.58
C GLU A 72 -16.68 -3.18 -4.66
N ASN A 73 -16.58 -2.54 -5.84
CA ASN A 73 -17.40 -2.84 -7.00
C ASN A 73 -16.95 -4.09 -7.79
N GLY A 74 -15.84 -4.75 -7.41
CA GLY A 74 -15.30 -5.92 -8.12
C GLY A 74 -14.76 -5.62 -9.53
N THR A 75 -14.47 -4.35 -9.84
CA THR A 75 -14.00 -3.88 -11.16
C THR A 75 -12.51 -3.51 -11.18
N PHE A 76 -11.78 -3.77 -10.08
CA PHE A 76 -10.37 -3.45 -9.99
C PHE A 76 -9.53 -4.28 -10.99
N PRO A 77 -8.78 -3.64 -11.91
CA PRO A 77 -8.06 -4.36 -12.97
C PRO A 77 -6.72 -4.96 -12.53
N GLY A 78 -6.28 -4.68 -11.29
CA GLY A 78 -5.00 -5.14 -10.77
C GLY A 78 -5.09 -6.54 -10.14
N PRO A 79 -3.96 -7.25 -10.06
CA PRO A 79 -3.94 -8.62 -9.56
C PRO A 79 -3.93 -8.66 -8.02
N LEU A 80 -5.12 -8.75 -7.42
CA LEU A 80 -5.33 -8.89 -5.96
C LEU A 80 -5.49 -10.33 -5.52
#